data_AF-A0A8D2KUE0-F1
#
_entry.id   AF-A0A8D2KUE0-F1
#
_cell.length_a   1.000
_cell.length_b   1.000
_cell.length_c   1.000
_cell.angle_alpha   90.00
_cell.angle_beta   90.00
_cell.angle_gamma   90.00
#
_symmetry.space_group_name_H-M   'P 1'
#
loop_
_entity.id
_entity.type
_entity.pdbx_description
1 polymer ?
#
loop_
_entity_poly.entity_id
_entity_poly.type
_entity_poly.pdbx_seq_one_letter_code
_entity_poly.pdbx_strand_id
1 'polypeptide(L)'
;MYPGNKRKKIWREEKERLLKMTLEERRKEYLRDYVPLKDIPTWMEEMKSKAQSDEENTKEALPVQKSLSEKVSLYRGDITVLEIDAIVNAGRF
;
A
#
# COMPACT_ATOMS: atom_id res chain seq x y z
N MET A 1 35.44 -20.86 6.10
CA MET A 1 34.01 -20.92 5.72
C MET A 1 33.45 -19.50 5.64
N TYR A 2 32.95 -19.07 4.49
CA TYR A 2 32.48 -17.69 4.28
C TYR A 2 31.20 -17.40 5.12
N PRO A 3 31.14 -16.27 5.86
CA PRO A 3 29.99 -15.90 6.68
C PRO A 3 28.71 -15.59 5.87
N GLY A 4 28.79 -15.49 4.55
CA GLY A 4 27.65 -15.20 3.67
C GLY A 4 26.56 -16.28 3.64
N ASN A 5 26.88 -17.54 3.90
CA ASN A 5 25.89 -18.63 3.83
C ASN A 5 24.91 -18.64 5.00
N LYS A 6 25.33 -18.19 6.19
CA LYS A 6 24.45 -18.16 7.38
C LYS A 6 23.37 -17.09 7.25
N ARG A 7 23.74 -15.86 6.85
CA ARG A 7 22.78 -14.75 6.62
C ARG A 7 21.76 -15.09 5.53
N LYS A 8 22.20 -15.77 4.46
CA LYS A 8 21.33 -16.24 3.38
C LYS A 8 20.31 -17.30 3.82
N LYS A 9 20.58 -18.06 4.88
CA LYS A 9 19.65 -19.04 5.43
C LYS A 9 18.60 -18.35 6.32
N ILE A 10 19.04 -17.41 7.14
CA ILE A 10 18.20 -16.67 8.10
C ILE A 10 17.08 -15.87 7.41
N TRP A 11 17.37 -15.06 6.38
CA TRP A 11 16.31 -14.26 5.74
C TRP A 11 15.29 -15.11 4.98
N ARG A 12 15.71 -16.29 4.48
CA ARG A 12 14.81 -17.20 3.75
C ARG A 12 13.82 -17.88 4.69
N GLU A 13 14.32 -18.37 5.81
CA GLU A 13 13.49 -18.97 6.87
C GLU A 13 12.48 -17.94 7.40
N GLU A 14 12.93 -16.71 7.68
CA GLU A 14 12.05 -15.65 8.15
C GLU A 14 11.02 -15.21 7.09
N LYS A 15 11.42 -15.14 5.82
CA LYS A 15 10.49 -14.88 4.71
C LYS A 15 9.41 -15.95 4.62
N GLU A 16 9.77 -17.23 4.68
CA GLU A 16 8.81 -18.33 4.65
C GLU A 16 7.87 -18.32 5.86
N ARG A 17 8.39 -18.01 7.05
CA ARG A 17 7.58 -17.86 8.26
C ARG A 17 6.51 -16.77 8.08
N LEU A 18 6.93 -15.57 7.67
CA LEU A 18 6.05 -14.42 7.47
C LEU A 18 5.02 -14.63 6.36
N LEU A 19 5.36 -15.39 5.31
CA LEU A 19 4.44 -15.73 4.21
C LEU A 19 3.35 -16.74 4.61
N LYS A 20 3.60 -17.58 5.61
CA LYS A 20 2.66 -18.60 6.09
C LYS A 20 1.69 -18.08 7.16
N MET A 21 2.01 -16.94 7.79
CA MET A 21 1.17 -16.32 8.82
C MET A 21 -0.05 -15.65 8.21
N THR A 22 -1.16 -15.61 8.96
CA THR A 22 -2.33 -14.82 8.57
C THR A 22 -2.10 -13.33 8.83
N LEU A 23 -2.94 -12.47 8.25
CA LEU A 23 -2.83 -11.02 8.44
C LEU A 23 -3.00 -10.63 9.92
N GLU A 24 -3.88 -11.31 10.66
CA GLU A 24 -4.14 -11.07 12.07
C GLU A 24 -2.93 -11.45 12.94
N GLU A 25 -2.23 -12.52 12.59
CA GLU A 25 -1.00 -12.94 13.28
C GLU A 25 0.13 -11.95 12.99
N ARG A 26 0.26 -11.50 11.74
CA ARG A 26 1.26 -10.50 11.34
C ARG A 26 1.08 -9.17 12.09
N ARG A 27 -0.17 -8.72 12.27
CA ARG A 27 -0.50 -7.50 13.02
C ARG A 27 -0.02 -7.51 14.47
N LYS A 28 0.06 -8.69 15.12
CA LYS A 28 0.59 -8.82 16.49
C LYS A 28 2.09 -8.56 16.57
N GLU A 29 2.81 -8.73 15.47
CA GLU A 29 4.26 -8.54 15.38
C GLU A 29 4.64 -7.18 14.79
N TYR A 30 3.68 -6.33 14.42
CA TYR A 30 3.99 -4.99 13.91
C TYR A 30 4.58 -4.11 15.01
N LEU A 31 5.73 -3.51 14.70
CA LEU A 31 6.42 -2.59 15.62
C LEU A 31 5.80 -1.19 15.63
N ARG A 32 4.95 -0.87 14.65
CA ARG A 32 4.36 0.45 14.41
C ARG A 32 2.89 0.30 14.02
N ASP A 33 2.19 1.43 14.09
CA ASP A 33 0.85 1.56 13.54
C ASP A 33 0.83 1.26 12.03
N TYR A 34 -0.32 0.81 11.55
CA TYR A 34 -0.53 0.42 10.16
C TYR A 34 -1.80 1.05 9.59
N VAL A 35 -1.80 1.29 8.29
CA VAL A 35 -2.95 1.79 7.53
C VAL A 35 -3.43 0.66 6.63
N PRO A 36 -4.61 0.07 6.89
CA PRO A 36 -5.13 -1.02 6.07
C PRO A 36 -5.63 -0.48 4.72
N LEU A 37 -5.53 -1.30 3.66
CA LEU A 37 -5.94 -0.92 2.31
C LEU A 37 -7.37 -0.34 2.24
N LYS A 38 -8.28 -0.86 3.05
CA LYS A 38 -9.68 -0.42 3.13
C LYS A 38 -9.86 1.03 3.60
N ASP A 39 -8.89 1.60 4.30
CA ASP A 39 -8.95 2.97 4.80
C ASP A 39 -8.35 3.98 3.79
N ILE A 40 -7.78 3.48 2.68
CA ILE A 40 -7.24 4.31 1.61
C ILE A 40 -8.37 4.58 0.60
N PRO A 41 -8.83 5.83 0.45
CA PRO A 41 -9.89 6.15 -0.49
C PRO A 41 -9.42 5.93 -1.93
N THR A 42 -10.31 5.46 -2.78
CA THR A 42 -10.09 5.39 -4.22
C THR A 42 -10.13 6.78 -4.84
N TRP A 43 -9.51 6.94 -6.01
CA TRP A 43 -9.57 8.18 -6.77
C TRP A 43 -11.02 8.58 -7.10
N MET A 44 -11.90 7.60 -7.37
CA MET A 44 -13.32 7.85 -7.56
C MET A 44 -13.97 8.47 -6.31
N GLU A 45 -13.66 7.96 -5.12
CA GLU A 45 -14.19 8.48 -3.86
C GLU A 45 -13.66 9.88 -3.56
N GLU A 46 -12.36 10.12 -3.75
CA GLU A 46 -11.77 11.46 -3.58
C GLU A 46 -12.39 12.50 -4.53
N MET A 47 -12.62 12.13 -5.79
CA MET A 47 -13.26 13.02 -6.77
C MET A 47 -14.71 13.34 -6.39
N LYS A 48 -15.45 12.37 -5.85
CA LYS A 48 -16.83 12.59 -5.37
C LYS A 48 -16.86 13.52 -4.15
N SER A 49 -15.94 13.34 -3.19
CA SER A 49 -15.85 14.22 -2.02
C SER A 49 -15.47 15.65 -2.41
N LYS A 50 -14.58 15.84 -3.38
CA LYS A 50 -14.21 17.18 -3.89
C LYS A 50 -15.28 17.84 -4.75
N ALA A 51 -16.02 17.06 -5.55
CA ALA A 51 -17.16 17.57 -6.33
C ALA A 51 -18.34 18.03 -5.45
N GLN A 52 -18.41 17.58 -4.20
CA GLN A 52 -19.39 18.09 -3.22
C GLN A 52 -18.92 19.37 -2.52
N SER A 53 -17.62 19.70 -2.54
CA SER A 53 -17.06 20.87 -1.87
C SER A 53 -16.85 22.07 -2.80
N ASP A 54 -16.59 21.86 -4.09
CA ASP A 54 -16.41 22.92 -5.08
C ASP A 54 -17.60 22.94 -6.06
N GLU A 55 -18.48 23.95 -5.91
CA GLU A 55 -19.57 24.24 -6.84
C GLU A 55 -19.11 24.84 -8.18
N GLU A 56 -17.80 25.12 -8.32
CA GLU A 56 -17.22 25.65 -9.54
C GLU A 56 -15.98 24.86 -9.96
N ASN A 57 -16.00 24.44 -11.22
CA ASN A 57 -14.83 23.98 -11.98
C ASN A 57 -14.45 22.51 -11.82
N THR A 58 -14.98 21.65 -12.70
CA THR A 58 -14.21 21.01 -13.79
C THR A 58 -15.09 19.94 -14.43
N LYS A 59 -15.85 20.33 -15.47
CA LYS A 59 -16.62 19.41 -16.34
C LYS A 59 -15.74 18.62 -17.32
N GLU A 60 -14.46 18.39 -16.99
CA GLU A 60 -13.47 17.83 -17.92
C GLU A 60 -12.66 16.66 -17.36
N ALA A 61 -13.21 15.90 -16.41
CA ALA A 61 -12.70 14.55 -16.15
C ALA A 61 -13.35 13.61 -17.18
N LEU A 62 -12.60 13.35 -18.25
CA LEU A 62 -12.88 12.43 -19.35
C LEU A 62 -13.86 11.29 -18.96
N PRO A 63 -14.91 11.00 -19.75
CA PRO A 63 -15.82 9.86 -19.53
C PRO A 63 -15.14 8.48 -19.59
N VAL A 64 -13.82 8.46 -19.74
CA VAL A 64 -13.01 7.35 -20.15
C VAL A 64 -12.49 6.65 -18.89
N GLN A 65 -13.26 5.63 -18.50
CA GLN A 65 -12.88 4.56 -17.56
C GLN A 65 -13.15 4.81 -16.08
N LYS A 66 -14.45 4.86 -15.70
CA LYS A 66 -14.91 4.59 -14.32
C LYS A 66 -14.20 3.38 -13.67
N SER A 67 -13.83 2.38 -14.47
CA SER A 67 -13.14 1.16 -14.03
C SER A 67 -11.71 1.35 -13.53
N LEU A 68 -10.99 2.39 -13.96
CA LEU A 68 -9.63 2.66 -13.48
C LEU A 68 -9.65 3.52 -12.22
N SER A 69 -10.57 4.48 -12.13
CA SER A 69 -10.70 5.36 -10.96
C SER A 69 -11.04 4.63 -9.66
N GLU A 70 -11.59 3.42 -9.73
CA GLU A 70 -11.86 2.55 -8.58
C GLU A 70 -10.63 1.72 -8.17
N LYS A 71 -9.60 1.63 -9.03
CA LYS A 71 -8.40 0.78 -8.82
C LYS A 71 -7.16 1.57 -8.47
N VAL A 72 -7.21 2.89 -8.55
CA VAL A 72 -6.09 3.78 -8.24
C VAL A 72 -6.48 4.71 -7.10
N SER A 73 -5.49 5.03 -6.26
CA SER A 73 -5.63 5.93 -5.12
C SER A 73 -4.43 6.87 -5.10
N LEU A 74 -4.65 8.11 -4.65
CA LEU A 74 -3.57 9.04 -4.35
C LEU A 74 -3.41 9.10 -2.83
N TYR A 75 -2.26 8.63 -2.32
CA TYR A 75 -1.98 8.65 -0.88
C TYR A 75 -0.81 9.58 -0.58
N ARG A 76 -0.99 10.48 0.41
CA ARG A 76 0.05 11.35 0.93
C ARG A 76 0.36 10.97 2.38
N GLY A 77 1.47 10.29 2.60
CA GLY A 77 1.90 9.87 3.93
C GLY A 77 3.17 9.03 3.88
N ASP A 78 3.49 8.41 5.01
CA ASP A 78 4.59 7.45 5.11
C ASP A 78 4.22 6.15 4.38
N ILE A 79 5.01 5.75 3.38
CA ILE A 79 4.74 4.52 2.61
C ILE A 79 4.99 3.25 3.45
N THR A 80 5.76 3.36 4.54
CA THR A 80 6.14 2.21 5.37
C THR A 80 5.03 1.72 6.31
N VAL A 81 3.97 2.52 6.51
CA VAL A 81 2.82 2.14 7.33
C VAL A 81 1.69 1.49 6.52
N LEU A 82 1.79 1.44 5.19
CA LEU A 82 0.75 0.86 4.35
C LEU A 82 0.73 -0.67 4.47
N GLU A 83 -0.38 -1.21 4.96
CA GLU A 83 -0.63 -2.66 5.00
C GLU A 83 -1.17 -3.11 3.63
N ILE A 84 -0.24 -3.21 2.67
CA ILE A 84 -0.47 -3.65 1.29
C ILE A 84 0.53 -4.75 0.88
N ASP A 85 0.22 -5.49 -0.17
CA ASP A 85 1.00 -6.66 -0.59
C ASP A 85 2.44 -6.33 -0.98
N ALA A 86 2.65 -5.17 -1.59
CA ALA A 86 3.98 -4.72 -2.01
C ALA A 86 4.08 -3.19 -1.97
N ILE A 87 5.22 -2.70 -1.47
CA ILE A 87 5.64 -1.31 -1.60
C ILE A 87 6.89 -1.26 -2.50
N VAL A 88 7.02 -0.18 -3.26
CA VAL A 88 8.18 0.04 -4.12
C VAL A 88 9.19 0.90 -3.37
N ASN A 89 10.47 0.50 -3.41
CA ASN A 89 11.58 1.26 -2.85
C ASN A 89 12.38 1.93 -3.98
N ALA A 90 12.67 3.23 -3.83
CA ALA A 90 13.57 3.97 -4.72
C ALA A 90 15.04 3.79 -4.28
N GLY A 91 15.53 2.55 -4.31
CA GLY A 91 16.88 2.20 -3.92
C GLY A 91 17.95 2.62 -4.95
N ARG A 92 19.21 2.73 -4.49
CA ARG A 92 20.38 2.82 -5.39
C ARG A 92 20.97 1.42 -5.63
N PHE A 93 21.50 1.21 -6.83
CA PHE A 93 22.24 0.00 -7.23
C PHE A 93 23.74 0.18 -7.04
#